data_AF-A0A923BEG5-F1
#
_entry.id   AF-A0A923BEG5-F1
#
_cell.length_a   1.000
_cell.length_b   1.000
_cell.length_c   1.000
_cell.angle_alpha   90.00
_cell.angle_beta   90.00
_cell.angle_gamma   90.00
#
_symmetry.space_group_name_H-M   'P 1'
#
loop_
_entity.id
_entity.type
_entity.pdbx_description
1 polymer ?
#
loop_
_entity_poly.entity_id
_entity_poly.type
_entity_poly.pdbx_seq_one_letter_code
_entity_poly.pdbx_strand_id
1 'polypeptide(L)'
;GTGSRETDKLAQDLIKQNQELKLTKIVVSEAGASVYSASEFASRELPDMDVSLRGAVSIARRLQDPLAELVKIDPKSIGVGQYQHDVSQTQLARSLDAVVEDCVNAVGVDVNTASAPLLARVSGLSNTVAQGIVAYRDANGAFASRAALKKVPRLGDKTFEQAAGFLRIVNGANPLDASAVHPESYPVVEKILADVKRDVKSLIGDGPLLKALSPSKYADEKFGVPTVSDILKELEKPGRDPRPEFITATFKEGVEEISDLRPDMILEGVVTNVAAFGAFVDIGVHQDGLVHISALSNTFVKDPHTVVKAGQVVKVKVLEVDPKRKRIALTMRLADSAPQAGSRPEQRGDRTDAKRVAQHQRQERSAPPSNNAMADAFAKLRGK
;
A
#
# COMPACT_ATOMS: atom_id res chain seq x y z
N GLY A 1 9.52 -7.69 -14.57
CA GLY A 1 8.78 -8.42 -15.60
C GLY A 1 9.71 -9.35 -16.34
N THR A 2 9.79 -9.23 -17.66
CA THR A 2 10.60 -10.16 -18.48
C THR A 2 12.07 -10.11 -18.07
N GLY A 3 12.70 -11.26 -17.87
CA GLY A 3 14.11 -11.35 -17.48
C GLY A 3 14.41 -10.94 -16.03
N SER A 4 13.38 -10.68 -15.19
CA SER A 4 13.62 -10.18 -13.83
C SER A 4 14.27 -11.22 -12.92
N ARG A 5 14.05 -12.51 -13.14
CA ARG A 5 14.69 -13.58 -12.34
C ARG A 5 16.18 -13.67 -12.62
N GLU A 6 16.53 -13.62 -13.89
CA GLU A 6 17.91 -13.63 -14.38
C GLU A 6 18.66 -12.38 -13.93
N THR A 7 17.99 -11.23 -13.95
CA THR A 7 18.55 -9.95 -13.47
C THR A 7 18.71 -9.95 -11.95
N ASP A 8 17.77 -10.53 -11.21
CA ASP A 8 17.87 -10.66 -9.75
C ASP A 8 19.06 -11.54 -9.35
N LYS A 9 19.28 -12.65 -10.06
CA LYS A 9 20.47 -13.49 -9.91
C LYS A 9 21.75 -12.73 -10.22
N LEU A 10 21.79 -11.97 -11.32
CA LEU A 10 22.93 -11.12 -11.66
C LEU A 10 23.25 -10.10 -10.56
N ALA A 11 22.24 -9.45 -10.00
CA ALA A 11 22.41 -8.50 -8.89
C ALA A 11 22.95 -9.19 -7.63
N GLN A 12 22.48 -10.41 -7.33
CA GLN A 12 22.98 -11.20 -6.22
C GLN A 12 24.45 -11.59 -6.40
N ASP A 13 24.84 -12.03 -7.60
CA ASP A 13 26.23 -12.38 -7.91
C ASP A 13 27.16 -11.16 -7.79
N LEU A 14 26.69 -9.98 -8.24
CA LEU A 14 27.41 -8.72 -8.08
C LEU A 14 27.63 -8.36 -6.60
N ILE A 15 26.59 -8.49 -5.75
CA ILE A 15 26.68 -8.23 -4.31
C ILE A 15 27.69 -9.20 -3.66
N LYS A 16 27.63 -10.50 -4.00
CA LYS A 16 28.55 -11.52 -3.49
C LYS A 16 30.01 -11.23 -3.86
N GLN A 17 30.26 -10.73 -5.07
CA GLN A 17 31.60 -10.41 -5.55
C GLN A 17 32.17 -9.11 -4.96
N ASN A 18 31.32 -8.17 -4.52
CA ASN A 18 31.72 -6.83 -4.08
C ASN A 18 31.10 -6.50 -2.70
N GLN A 19 31.38 -7.34 -1.70
CA GLN A 19 30.78 -7.22 -0.35
C GLN A 19 31.12 -5.89 0.34
N GLU A 20 32.24 -5.27 -0.03
CA GLU A 20 32.69 -3.98 0.47
C GLU A 20 31.75 -2.81 0.12
N LEU A 21 30.99 -2.93 -0.97
CA LEU A 21 30.06 -1.90 -1.42
C LEU A 21 28.75 -1.88 -0.63
N LYS A 22 28.48 -2.91 0.20
CA LYS A 22 27.29 -3.02 1.06
C LYS A 22 25.98 -2.77 0.29
N LEU A 23 25.90 -3.30 -0.92
CA LEU A 23 24.74 -3.15 -1.79
C LEU A 23 23.58 -4.02 -1.32
N THR A 24 22.36 -3.49 -1.47
CA THR A 24 21.12 -4.21 -1.20
C THR A 24 20.27 -4.22 -2.46
N LYS A 25 19.86 -5.41 -2.92
CA LYS A 25 18.93 -5.56 -4.05
C LYS A 25 17.49 -5.53 -3.55
N ILE A 26 16.62 -4.80 -4.25
CA ILE A 26 15.17 -4.75 -4.00
C ILE A 26 14.44 -4.91 -5.32
N VAL A 27 13.41 -5.76 -5.34
CA VAL A 27 12.53 -5.95 -6.49
C VAL A 27 11.46 -4.86 -6.48
N VAL A 28 11.27 -4.19 -7.61
CA VAL A 28 10.31 -3.08 -7.78
C VAL A 28 9.36 -3.40 -8.93
N SER A 29 8.09 -3.02 -8.80
CA SER A 29 7.13 -3.14 -9.89
C SER A 29 7.48 -2.22 -11.05
N GLU A 30 7.54 -2.78 -12.26
CA GLU A 30 7.73 -2.03 -13.51
C GLU A 30 6.40 -1.51 -14.09
N ALA A 31 5.27 -1.70 -13.40
CA ALA A 31 3.94 -1.36 -13.91
C ALA A 31 3.86 0.11 -14.37
N GLY A 32 3.53 0.34 -15.64
CA GLY A 32 3.46 1.68 -16.22
C GLY A 32 4.82 2.35 -16.50
N ALA A 33 5.96 1.72 -16.23
CA ALA A 33 7.28 2.32 -16.51
C ALA A 33 7.51 2.55 -18.01
N SER A 34 7.00 1.64 -18.85
CA SER A 34 6.98 1.81 -20.31
C SER A 34 6.10 2.99 -20.74
N VAL A 35 4.91 3.13 -20.13
CA VAL A 35 3.99 4.26 -20.39
C VAL A 35 4.62 5.58 -19.99
N TYR A 36 5.29 5.64 -18.82
CA TYR A 36 6.09 6.80 -18.42
C TYR A 36 7.17 7.10 -19.48
N SER A 37 7.98 6.11 -19.86
CA SER A 37 9.14 6.32 -20.74
C SER A 37 8.78 6.94 -22.09
N ALA A 38 7.62 6.57 -22.64
CA ALA A 38 7.09 7.06 -23.90
C ALA A 38 6.21 8.32 -23.75
N SER A 39 6.01 8.81 -22.53
CA SER A 39 5.17 9.98 -22.28
C SER A 39 5.84 11.28 -22.74
N GLU A 40 5.02 12.28 -23.06
CA GLU A 40 5.48 13.64 -23.32
C GLU A 40 6.19 14.22 -22.09
N PHE A 41 5.70 13.92 -20.89
CA PHE A 41 6.32 14.36 -19.63
C PHE A 41 7.76 13.85 -19.49
N ALA A 42 7.98 12.54 -19.67
CA ALA A 42 9.33 11.96 -19.60
C ALA A 42 10.25 12.49 -20.71
N SER A 43 9.70 12.79 -21.89
CA SER A 43 10.46 13.40 -22.99
C SER A 43 10.94 14.81 -22.67
N ARG A 44 10.18 15.57 -21.87
CA ARG A 44 10.61 16.89 -21.37
C ARG A 44 11.56 16.78 -20.18
N GLU A 45 11.36 15.78 -19.32
CA GLU A 45 12.20 15.56 -18.14
C GLU A 45 13.59 15.01 -18.49
N LEU A 46 13.67 14.17 -19.53
CA LEU A 46 14.87 13.45 -19.96
C LEU A 46 15.03 13.53 -21.51
N PRO A 47 15.25 14.73 -22.07
CA PRO A 47 15.21 14.95 -23.52
C PRO A 47 16.29 14.18 -24.28
N ASP A 48 17.51 14.11 -23.73
CA ASP A 48 18.67 13.49 -24.38
C ASP A 48 18.81 11.99 -24.08
N MET A 49 17.81 11.39 -23.43
CA MET A 49 17.81 9.98 -23.04
C MET A 49 16.92 9.16 -23.97
N ASP A 50 17.43 8.02 -24.44
CA ASP A 50 16.63 7.07 -25.22
C ASP A 50 15.44 6.53 -24.41
N VAL A 51 14.33 6.26 -25.10
CA VAL A 51 13.09 5.79 -24.48
C VAL A 51 13.30 4.52 -23.66
N SER A 52 14.14 3.59 -24.13
CA SER A 52 14.42 2.34 -23.42
C SER A 52 15.09 2.54 -22.05
N LEU A 53 15.87 3.62 -21.88
CA LEU A 53 16.60 3.91 -20.65
C LEU A 53 15.75 4.69 -19.64
N ARG A 54 14.78 5.50 -20.10
CA ARG A 54 13.88 6.27 -19.22
C ARG A 54 13.06 5.36 -18.30
N GLY A 55 12.71 4.15 -18.77
CA GLY A 55 12.04 3.15 -17.93
C GLY A 55 12.87 2.74 -16.71
N ALA A 56 14.18 2.55 -16.89
CA ALA A 56 15.09 2.24 -15.79
C ALA A 56 15.21 3.37 -14.77
N VAL A 57 15.20 4.64 -15.23
CA VAL A 57 15.16 5.81 -14.35
C VAL A 57 13.89 5.80 -13.49
N SER A 58 12.73 5.48 -14.08
CA SER A 58 11.47 5.37 -13.31
C SER A 58 11.55 4.24 -12.26
N ILE A 59 12.10 3.07 -12.62
CA ILE A 59 12.26 1.95 -11.67
C ILE A 59 13.13 2.36 -10.48
N ALA A 60 14.26 3.04 -10.73
CA ALA A 60 15.15 3.51 -9.66
C ALA A 60 14.47 4.54 -8.75
N ARG A 61 13.74 5.51 -9.33
CA ARG A 61 13.04 6.55 -8.56
C ARG A 61 11.86 6.02 -7.75
N ARG A 62 11.14 5.00 -8.25
CA ARG A 62 10.09 4.32 -7.49
C ARG A 62 10.60 3.67 -6.22
N LEU A 63 11.84 3.18 -6.22
CA LEU A 63 12.43 2.64 -5.00
C LEU A 63 12.66 3.72 -3.95
N GLN A 64 13.04 4.93 -4.39
CA GLN A 64 13.30 6.07 -3.51
C GLN A 64 12.00 6.64 -2.93
N ASP A 65 11.01 6.92 -3.79
CA ASP A 65 9.67 7.31 -3.38
C ASP A 65 8.64 6.83 -4.41
N PRO A 66 7.89 5.74 -4.10
CA PRO A 66 6.89 5.20 -5.02
C PRO A 66 5.80 6.22 -5.35
N LEU A 67 5.35 7.01 -4.38
CA LEU A 67 4.25 7.95 -4.57
C LEU A 67 4.67 9.06 -5.53
N ALA A 68 5.83 9.68 -5.30
CA ALA A 68 6.33 10.79 -6.11
C ALA A 68 6.60 10.40 -7.57
N GLU A 69 6.91 9.13 -7.84
CA GLU A 69 7.18 8.63 -9.19
C GLU A 69 5.92 8.09 -9.89
N LEU A 70 5.04 7.35 -9.19
CA LEU A 70 3.82 6.79 -9.79
C LEU A 70 2.79 7.85 -10.19
N VAL A 71 2.74 8.99 -9.49
CA VAL A 71 1.83 10.11 -9.86
C VAL A 71 2.16 10.75 -11.20
N LYS A 72 3.36 10.50 -11.76
CA LYS A 72 3.76 10.98 -13.10
C LYS A 72 3.09 10.20 -14.23
N ILE A 73 2.39 9.11 -13.90
CA ILE A 73 1.78 8.18 -14.84
C ILE A 73 0.26 8.34 -14.75
N ASP A 74 -0.41 8.19 -15.88
CA ASP A 74 -1.87 8.08 -15.88
C ASP A 74 -2.29 6.90 -14.99
N PRO A 75 -3.12 7.10 -13.94
CA PRO A 75 -3.44 6.04 -12.98
C PRO A 75 -4.02 4.79 -13.64
N LYS A 76 -4.84 4.92 -14.70
CA LYS A 76 -5.39 3.77 -15.44
C LYS A 76 -4.34 3.02 -16.27
N SER A 77 -3.13 3.55 -16.38
CA SER A 77 -1.99 2.91 -17.06
C SER A 77 -1.01 2.28 -16.07
N ILE A 78 -1.20 2.50 -14.77
CA ILE A 78 -0.58 1.69 -13.73
C ILE A 78 -1.34 0.36 -13.76
N GLY A 79 -0.73 -0.68 -14.34
CA GLY A 79 -1.35 -2.00 -14.46
C GLY A 79 -1.58 -2.63 -13.08
N VAL A 80 -2.79 -2.47 -12.55
CA VAL A 80 -3.24 -2.92 -11.23
C VAL A 80 -4.09 -4.19 -11.27
N GLY A 81 -4.45 -4.69 -12.45
CA GLY A 81 -5.23 -5.93 -12.60
C GLY A 81 -5.13 -6.58 -13.97
N GLN A 82 -5.43 -7.89 -14.04
CA GLN A 82 -5.29 -8.69 -15.26
C GLN A 82 -6.21 -8.24 -16.39
N TYR A 83 -7.48 -7.98 -16.09
CA TYR A 83 -8.51 -7.59 -17.05
C TYR A 83 -8.85 -6.09 -16.99
N GLN A 84 -7.86 -5.27 -16.62
CA GLN A 84 -8.04 -3.83 -16.45
C GLN A 84 -8.49 -3.12 -17.74
N HIS A 85 -8.16 -3.67 -18.90
CA HIS A 85 -8.56 -3.13 -20.19
C HIS A 85 -10.00 -3.52 -20.58
N ASP A 86 -10.57 -4.55 -19.95
CA ASP A 86 -11.89 -5.09 -20.27
C ASP A 86 -13.02 -4.45 -19.45
N VAL A 87 -12.68 -3.61 -18.46
CA VAL A 87 -13.64 -2.85 -17.65
C VAL A 87 -13.93 -1.48 -18.25
N SER A 88 -14.99 -0.82 -17.75
CA SER A 88 -15.32 0.56 -18.11
C SER A 88 -14.17 1.52 -17.76
N GLN A 89 -13.49 2.03 -18.79
CA GLN A 89 -12.32 2.89 -18.62
C GLN A 89 -12.63 4.21 -17.91
N THR A 90 -13.84 4.74 -18.08
CA THR A 90 -14.28 5.97 -17.40
C THR A 90 -14.46 5.75 -15.89
N GLN A 91 -15.08 4.63 -15.50
CA GLN A 91 -15.27 4.31 -14.08
C GLN A 91 -13.93 3.96 -13.42
N LEU A 92 -13.08 3.21 -14.14
CA LEU A 92 -11.73 2.88 -13.69
C LEU A 92 -10.90 4.15 -13.45
N ALA A 93 -10.84 5.07 -14.41
CA ALA A 93 -10.08 6.31 -14.29
C ALA A 93 -10.55 7.12 -13.08
N ARG A 94 -11.87 7.34 -12.94
CA ARG A 94 -12.43 8.08 -11.81
C ARG A 94 -12.09 7.43 -10.46
N SER A 95 -12.16 6.10 -10.37
CA SER A 95 -11.85 5.37 -9.15
C SER A 95 -10.36 5.50 -8.79
N LEU A 96 -9.47 5.29 -9.76
CA LEU A 96 -8.03 5.37 -9.54
C LEU A 96 -7.57 6.82 -9.26
N ASP A 97 -8.15 7.81 -9.93
CA ASP A 97 -7.88 9.22 -9.65
C ASP A 97 -8.23 9.58 -8.20
N ALA A 98 -9.37 9.11 -7.69
CA ALA A 98 -9.77 9.31 -6.29
C ALA A 98 -8.78 8.66 -5.31
N VAL A 99 -8.36 7.42 -5.58
CA VAL A 99 -7.34 6.74 -4.75
C VAL A 99 -6.01 7.51 -4.76
N VAL A 100 -5.59 8.03 -5.92
CA VAL A 100 -4.36 8.83 -6.03
C VAL A 100 -4.48 10.14 -5.25
N GLU A 101 -5.62 10.83 -5.34
CA GLU A 101 -5.89 12.05 -4.56
C GLU A 101 -5.84 11.74 -3.05
N ASP A 102 -6.56 10.71 -2.59
CA ASP A 102 -6.55 10.30 -1.18
C ASP A 102 -5.13 9.98 -0.69
N CYS A 103 -4.34 9.23 -1.48
CA CYS A 103 -2.98 8.86 -1.09
C CYS A 103 -2.05 10.08 -1.00
N VAL A 104 -2.11 10.99 -1.98
CA VAL A 104 -1.26 12.18 -2.02
C VAL A 104 -1.60 13.13 -0.87
N ASN A 105 -2.87 13.35 -0.60
CA ASN A 105 -3.31 14.25 0.47
C ASN A 105 -3.09 13.65 1.87
N ALA A 106 -3.22 12.33 2.03
CA ALA A 106 -2.91 11.66 3.28
C ALA A 106 -1.42 11.77 3.65
N VAL A 107 -0.51 11.63 2.66
CA VAL A 107 0.92 11.85 2.89
C VAL A 107 1.21 13.34 3.05
N GLY A 108 0.62 14.19 2.22
CA GLY A 108 0.99 15.61 2.09
C GLY A 108 2.25 15.79 1.24
N VAL A 109 2.51 17.03 0.82
CA VAL A 109 3.50 17.31 -0.22
C VAL A 109 4.37 18.50 0.20
N ASP A 110 5.69 18.36 0.15
CA ASP A 110 6.60 19.51 0.31
C ASP A 110 6.58 20.36 -0.96
N VAL A 111 6.03 21.57 -0.84
CA VAL A 111 5.82 22.46 -1.98
C VAL A 111 7.13 22.93 -2.63
N ASN A 112 8.24 22.90 -1.89
CA ASN A 112 9.54 23.36 -2.38
C ASN A 112 10.30 22.30 -3.17
N THR A 113 9.91 21.03 -3.09
CA THR A 113 10.60 19.92 -3.76
C THR A 113 9.69 19.16 -4.72
N ALA A 114 8.37 19.22 -4.52
CA ALA A 114 7.42 18.50 -5.33
C ALA A 114 7.43 18.90 -6.82
N SER A 115 7.17 17.89 -7.65
CA SER A 115 6.97 18.03 -9.08
C SER A 115 5.55 18.54 -9.39
N ALA A 116 5.37 19.13 -10.58
CA ALA A 116 4.04 19.58 -11.01
C ALA A 116 3.00 18.43 -11.05
N PRO A 117 3.30 17.20 -11.53
CA PRO A 117 2.35 16.09 -11.45
C PRO A 117 1.92 15.73 -10.03
N LEU A 118 2.85 15.77 -9.05
CA LEU A 118 2.51 15.50 -7.65
C LEU A 118 1.62 16.60 -7.07
N LEU A 119 1.97 17.87 -7.30
CA LEU A 119 1.17 19.02 -6.87
C LEU A 119 -0.23 19.02 -7.48
N ALA A 120 -0.38 18.57 -8.73
CA ALA A 120 -1.69 18.50 -9.39
C ALA A 120 -2.65 17.49 -8.76
N ARG A 121 -2.16 16.60 -7.88
CA ARG A 121 -2.97 15.64 -7.12
C ARG A 121 -3.34 16.14 -5.71
N VAL A 122 -2.83 17.30 -5.30
CA VAL A 122 -3.20 17.93 -4.03
C VAL A 122 -4.59 18.54 -4.13
N SER A 123 -5.39 18.39 -3.08
CA SER A 123 -6.77 18.86 -3.03
C SER A 123 -6.87 20.34 -3.38
N GLY A 124 -7.83 20.66 -4.27
CA GLY A 124 -8.06 22.02 -4.76
C GLY A 124 -7.07 22.53 -5.81
N LEU A 125 -5.95 21.83 -6.07
CA LEU A 125 -5.00 22.22 -7.11
C LEU A 125 -5.38 21.63 -8.47
N SER A 126 -5.09 22.37 -9.53
CA SER A 126 -5.18 21.90 -10.91
C SER A 126 -3.79 21.83 -11.54
N ASN A 127 -3.65 21.14 -12.67
CA ASN A 127 -2.41 21.13 -13.46
C ASN A 127 -1.86 22.55 -13.71
N THR A 128 -2.75 23.51 -13.96
CA THR A 128 -2.36 24.90 -14.22
C THR A 128 -1.78 25.59 -13.00
N VAL A 129 -2.39 25.39 -11.82
CA VAL A 129 -1.89 25.97 -10.56
C VAL A 129 -0.61 25.27 -10.13
N ALA A 130 -0.53 23.94 -10.27
CA ALA A 130 0.68 23.16 -9.97
C ALA A 130 1.89 23.63 -10.78
N GLN A 131 1.74 23.84 -12.09
CA GLN A 131 2.79 24.44 -12.93
C GLN A 131 3.14 25.87 -12.49
N GLY A 132 2.13 26.67 -12.11
CA GLY A 132 2.33 28.02 -11.58
C GLY A 132 3.14 28.05 -10.29
N ILE A 133 2.92 27.09 -9.38
CA ILE A 133 3.69 26.96 -8.14
C ILE A 133 5.17 26.68 -8.45
N VAL A 134 5.43 25.70 -9.33
CA VAL A 134 6.81 25.35 -9.73
C VAL A 134 7.49 26.55 -10.40
N ALA A 135 6.83 27.17 -11.39
CA ALA A 135 7.38 28.34 -12.08
C ALA A 135 7.65 29.51 -11.13
N TYR A 136 6.76 29.74 -10.16
CA TYR A 136 6.97 30.78 -9.14
C TYR A 136 8.20 30.47 -8.29
N ARG A 137 8.35 29.23 -7.82
CA ARG A 137 9.50 28.80 -7.02
C ARG A 137 10.81 28.91 -7.80
N ASP A 138 10.82 28.52 -9.07
CA ASP A 138 12.01 28.58 -9.91
C ASP A 138 12.44 30.03 -10.16
N ALA A 139 11.49 30.97 -10.25
CA ALA A 139 11.77 32.39 -10.47
C ALA A 139 12.07 33.19 -9.19
N ASN A 140 11.45 32.83 -8.05
CA ASN A 140 11.49 33.63 -6.81
C ASN A 140 12.24 32.94 -5.67
N GLY A 141 12.68 31.69 -5.86
CA GLY A 141 13.24 30.84 -4.82
C GLY A 141 12.17 30.10 -4.01
N ALA A 142 12.64 29.34 -3.01
CA ALA A 142 11.79 28.53 -2.14
C ALA A 142 10.76 29.37 -1.37
N PHE A 143 9.56 28.84 -1.18
CA PHE A 143 8.54 29.43 -0.32
C PHE A 143 8.98 29.35 1.14
N ALA A 144 9.01 30.50 1.82
CA ALA A 144 9.36 30.59 3.24
C ALA A 144 8.16 30.36 4.18
N SER A 145 6.93 30.51 3.68
CA SER A 145 5.71 30.26 4.46
C SER A 145 4.51 29.96 3.56
N ARG A 146 3.48 29.32 4.11
CA ARG A 146 2.25 29.00 3.35
C ARG A 146 1.57 30.26 2.82
N ALA A 147 1.61 31.35 3.59
CA ALA A 147 1.06 32.63 3.17
C ALA A 147 1.67 33.15 1.84
N ALA A 148 2.93 32.79 1.55
CA ALA A 148 3.58 33.17 0.29
C ALA A 148 2.95 32.49 -0.95
N LEU A 149 2.25 31.36 -0.78
CA LEU A 149 1.55 30.66 -1.88
C LEU A 149 0.44 31.51 -2.48
N LYS A 150 -0.14 32.46 -1.74
CA LYS A 150 -1.14 33.40 -2.26
C LYS A 150 -0.59 34.34 -3.34
N LYS A 151 0.74 34.44 -3.49
CA LYS A 151 1.40 35.21 -4.56
C LYS A 151 1.45 34.44 -5.88
N VAL A 152 1.13 33.14 -5.88
CA VAL A 152 1.12 32.32 -7.09
C VAL A 152 -0.09 32.69 -7.96
N PRO A 153 0.11 33.00 -9.25
CA PRO A 153 -0.99 33.32 -10.15
C PRO A 153 -2.04 32.21 -10.19
N ARG A 154 -3.33 32.60 -10.14
CA ARG A 154 -4.50 31.69 -10.16
C ARG A 154 -4.66 30.82 -8.91
N LEU A 155 -3.84 31.00 -7.87
CA LEU A 155 -4.07 30.42 -6.55
C LEU A 155 -4.87 31.42 -5.70
N GLY A 156 -6.21 31.36 -5.82
CA GLY A 156 -7.13 32.21 -5.06
C GLY A 156 -7.35 31.72 -3.63
N ASP A 157 -8.03 32.52 -2.80
CA ASP A 157 -8.24 32.21 -1.38
C ASP A 157 -8.95 30.87 -1.14
N LYS A 158 -9.95 30.51 -1.96
CA LYS A 158 -10.63 29.22 -1.86
C LYS A 158 -9.71 28.05 -2.22
N THR A 159 -8.88 28.20 -3.26
CA THR A 159 -7.87 27.19 -3.62
C THR A 159 -6.83 27.04 -2.52
N PHE A 160 -6.41 28.16 -1.92
CA PHE A 160 -5.49 28.15 -0.78
C PHE A 160 -6.10 27.41 0.41
N GLU A 161 -7.35 27.70 0.77
CA GLU A 161 -8.06 27.03 1.87
C GLU A 161 -8.18 25.51 1.66
N GLN A 162 -8.41 25.05 0.43
CA GLN A 162 -8.48 23.61 0.15
C GLN A 162 -7.10 22.93 0.17
N ALA A 163 -6.05 23.62 -0.29
CA ALA A 163 -4.74 23.01 -0.50
C ALA A 163 -3.76 23.18 0.68
N ALA A 164 -3.89 24.26 1.47
CA ALA A 164 -2.83 24.70 2.37
C ALA A 164 -2.48 23.66 3.45
N GLY A 165 -3.45 22.88 3.92
CA GLY A 165 -3.21 21.83 4.93
C GLY A 165 -2.35 20.69 4.43
N PHE A 166 -2.36 20.44 3.12
CA PHE A 166 -1.64 19.35 2.46
C PHE A 166 -0.28 19.79 1.90
N LEU A 167 -0.09 21.09 1.69
CA LEU A 167 1.19 21.67 1.25
C LEU A 167 2.07 21.99 2.45
N ARG A 168 3.19 21.29 2.59
CA ARG A 168 4.17 21.46 3.65
C ARG A 168 5.34 22.32 3.19
N ILE A 169 5.91 23.09 4.12
CA ILE A 169 7.16 23.84 3.92
C ILE A 169 8.12 23.40 5.01
N VAL A 170 9.06 22.54 4.64
CA VAL A 170 10.11 22.06 5.54
C VAL A 170 11.10 23.20 5.77
N ASN A 171 11.48 23.43 7.04
CA ASN A 171 12.39 24.52 7.44
C ASN A 171 11.91 25.94 7.07
N GLY A 172 10.60 26.16 7.00
CA GLY A 172 10.00 27.48 6.80
C GLY A 172 10.15 28.42 8.00
N ALA A 173 9.72 29.67 7.82
CA ALA A 173 9.73 30.69 8.86
C ALA A 173 8.78 30.34 10.03
N ASN A 174 7.62 29.73 9.72
CA ASN A 174 6.68 29.22 10.71
C ASN A 174 6.81 27.70 10.83
N PRO A 175 7.19 27.15 12.01
CA PRO A 175 7.29 25.71 12.23
C PRO A 175 6.00 24.93 11.98
N LEU A 176 4.83 25.57 12.08
CA LEU A 176 3.53 24.94 11.81
C LEU A 176 3.32 24.63 10.32
N ASP A 177 4.05 25.31 9.42
CA ASP A 177 3.95 25.05 7.97
C ASP A 177 4.55 23.68 7.58
N ALA A 178 5.34 23.06 8.45
CA ALA A 178 5.85 21.69 8.25
C ALA A 178 4.84 20.60 8.66
N SER A 179 3.70 21.00 9.25
CA SER A 179 2.68 20.11 9.82
C SER A 179 1.40 20.08 8.99
N ALA A 180 0.49 19.15 9.28
CA ALA A 180 -0.85 19.11 8.72
C ALA A 180 -1.83 20.12 9.38
N VAL A 181 -1.38 20.90 10.37
CA VAL A 181 -2.22 21.94 10.99
C VAL A 181 -2.58 22.98 9.92
N HIS A 182 -3.87 23.14 9.65
CA HIS A 182 -4.35 24.09 8.65
C HIS A 182 -4.12 25.55 9.10
N PRO A 183 -3.72 26.49 8.21
CA PRO A 183 -3.50 27.89 8.61
C PRO A 183 -4.70 28.59 9.25
N GLU A 184 -5.93 28.12 8.98
CA GLU A 184 -7.12 28.69 9.63
C GLU A 184 -7.16 28.46 11.15
N SER A 185 -6.49 27.41 11.63
CA SER A 185 -6.47 27.01 13.04
C SER A 185 -5.19 27.43 13.76
N TYR A 186 -4.31 28.21 13.11
CA TYR A 186 -3.14 28.82 13.77
C TYR A 186 -3.50 29.64 15.02
N PRO A 187 -4.61 30.41 15.04
CA PRO A 187 -5.05 31.08 16.26
C PRO A 187 -5.33 30.13 17.44
N VAL A 188 -5.73 28.89 17.19
CA VAL A 188 -5.92 27.87 18.24
C VAL A 188 -4.57 27.47 18.84
N VAL A 189 -3.56 27.28 18.01
CA VAL A 189 -2.20 26.98 18.46
C VAL A 189 -1.61 28.15 19.25
N GLU A 190 -1.83 29.39 18.80
CA GLU A 190 -1.41 30.60 19.52
C GLU A 190 -2.05 30.68 20.93
N LYS A 191 -3.33 30.34 21.07
CA LYS A 191 -4.00 30.24 22.38
C LYS A 191 -3.35 29.20 23.29
N ILE A 192 -3.00 28.03 22.73
CA ILE A 192 -2.30 26.96 23.48
C ILE A 192 -0.93 27.44 23.96
N LEU A 193 -0.16 28.09 23.08
CA LEU A 193 1.17 28.62 23.40
C LEU A 193 1.12 29.70 24.50
N ALA A 194 0.10 30.57 24.47
CA ALA A 194 -0.11 31.59 25.48
C ALA A 194 -0.42 30.99 26.86
N ASP A 195 -1.22 29.92 26.92
CA ASP A 195 -1.57 29.23 28.18
C ASP A 195 -0.37 28.48 28.78
N VAL A 196 0.38 27.79 27.93
CA VAL A 196 1.56 27.01 28.32
C VAL A 196 2.80 27.88 28.56
N LYS A 197 2.78 29.13 28.08
CA LYS A 197 3.89 30.12 28.15
C LYS A 197 5.19 29.59 27.55
N ARG A 198 5.08 28.92 26.40
CA ARG A 198 6.21 28.37 25.64
C ARG A 198 6.15 28.83 24.19
N ASP A 199 7.30 28.77 23.53
CA ASP A 199 7.38 28.97 22.09
C ASP A 199 6.98 27.69 21.32
N VAL A 200 6.57 27.87 20.07
CA VAL A 200 6.12 26.75 19.22
C VAL A 200 7.20 25.69 19.02
N LYS A 201 8.46 26.11 18.93
CA LYS A 201 9.59 25.19 18.68
C LYS A 201 9.85 24.28 19.86
N SER A 202 9.66 24.74 21.10
CA SER A 202 9.86 23.89 22.27
C SER A 202 8.63 23.04 22.60
N LEU A 203 7.44 23.41 22.12
CA LEU A 203 6.23 22.60 22.28
C LEU A 203 6.19 21.41 21.30
N ILE A 204 6.69 21.59 20.08
CA ILE A 204 6.74 20.51 19.08
C ILE A 204 7.58 19.34 19.60
N GLY A 205 7.01 18.13 19.57
CA GLY A 205 7.67 16.91 20.05
C GLY A 205 7.56 16.65 21.56
N ASP A 206 7.02 17.59 22.36
CA ASP A 206 6.81 17.40 23.79
C ASP A 206 5.52 16.59 24.06
N GLY A 207 5.59 15.29 23.76
CA GLY A 207 4.47 14.37 23.91
C GLY A 207 3.84 14.34 25.32
N PRO A 208 4.62 14.31 26.43
CA PRO A 208 4.05 14.34 27.77
C PRO A 208 3.20 15.58 28.04
N LEU A 209 3.71 16.77 27.67
CA LEU A 209 2.98 18.01 27.87
C LEU A 209 1.72 18.08 27.01
N LEU A 210 1.84 17.74 25.72
CA LEU A 210 0.72 17.76 24.77
C LEU A 210 -0.41 16.80 25.18
N LYS A 211 -0.08 15.63 25.75
CA LYS A 211 -1.07 14.68 26.27
C LYS A 211 -1.73 15.13 27.58
N ALA A 212 -1.09 15.99 28.35
CA ALA A 212 -1.66 16.56 29.57
C ALA A 212 -2.66 17.69 29.28
N LEU A 213 -2.62 18.29 28.09
CA LEU A 213 -3.56 19.34 27.68
C LEU A 213 -4.94 18.77 27.40
N SER A 214 -5.98 19.42 27.91
CA SER A 214 -7.37 19.06 27.62
C SER A 214 -7.83 19.73 26.31
N PRO A 215 -8.19 18.97 25.25
CA PRO A 215 -8.65 19.55 23.99
C PRO A 215 -9.90 20.43 24.15
N SER A 216 -10.79 20.09 25.09
CA SER A 216 -12.01 20.85 25.37
C SER A 216 -11.75 22.28 25.83
N LYS A 217 -10.58 22.58 26.40
CA LYS A 217 -10.22 23.94 26.86
C LYS A 217 -10.00 24.90 25.69
N TYR A 218 -9.60 24.38 24.52
CA TYR A 218 -9.24 25.19 23.36
C TYR A 218 -10.26 25.08 22.21
N ALA A 219 -11.29 24.26 22.39
CA ALA A 219 -12.38 24.14 21.43
C ALA A 219 -13.29 25.37 21.47
N ASP A 220 -13.78 25.79 20.32
CA ASP A 220 -14.78 26.86 20.17
C ASP A 220 -15.86 26.47 19.15
N GLU A 221 -16.77 27.39 18.83
CA GLU A 221 -17.87 27.13 17.88
C GLU A 221 -17.36 26.79 16.47
N LYS A 222 -16.18 27.28 16.09
CA LYS A 222 -15.58 27.05 14.77
C LYS A 222 -14.71 25.79 14.78
N PHE A 223 -13.94 25.57 15.84
CA PHE A 223 -12.99 24.47 15.97
C PHE A 223 -13.39 23.56 17.13
N GLY A 224 -14.07 22.47 16.80
CA GLY A 224 -14.52 21.50 17.79
C GLY A 224 -13.37 20.67 18.41
N VAL A 225 -13.72 19.88 19.42
CA VAL A 225 -12.81 18.95 20.11
C VAL A 225 -12.03 18.03 19.17
N PRO A 226 -12.61 17.45 18.10
CA PRO A 226 -11.83 16.62 17.16
C PRO A 226 -10.68 17.40 16.50
N THR A 227 -10.95 18.61 16.00
CA THR A 227 -9.94 19.46 15.36
C THR A 227 -8.80 19.81 16.32
N VAL A 228 -9.12 20.21 17.55
CA VAL A 228 -8.10 20.50 18.57
C VAL A 228 -7.30 19.25 18.92
N SER A 229 -7.96 18.10 19.03
CA SER A 229 -7.28 16.83 19.32
C SER A 229 -6.30 16.44 18.22
N ASP A 230 -6.66 16.67 16.96
CA ASP A 230 -5.78 16.40 15.83
C ASP A 230 -4.63 17.41 15.75
N ILE A 231 -4.86 18.69 16.07
CA ILE A 231 -3.78 19.69 16.24
C ILE A 231 -2.77 19.24 17.29
N LEU A 232 -3.21 18.74 18.45
CA LEU A 232 -2.30 18.28 19.50
C LEU A 232 -1.48 17.05 19.08
N LYS A 233 -2.08 16.09 18.39
CA LYS A 233 -1.35 14.94 17.80
C LYS A 233 -0.32 15.40 16.77
N GLU A 234 -0.70 16.40 15.98
CA GLU A 234 0.16 16.94 14.93
C GLU A 234 1.33 17.73 15.52
N LEU A 235 1.15 18.44 16.63
CA LEU A 235 2.25 19.07 17.38
C LEU A 235 3.17 18.03 18.04
N GLU A 236 2.67 16.84 18.40
CA GLU A 236 3.50 15.75 18.94
C GLU A 236 4.43 15.19 17.86
N LYS A 237 3.92 15.01 16.63
CA LYS A 237 4.71 14.53 15.48
C LYS A 237 4.30 15.25 14.18
N PRO A 238 4.87 16.44 13.89
CA PRO A 238 4.49 17.21 12.71
C PRO A 238 4.79 16.49 11.41
N GLY A 239 3.83 16.53 10.49
CA GLY A 239 3.94 15.98 9.14
C GLY A 239 4.19 14.48 9.14
N ARG A 240 3.66 13.76 10.14
CA ARG A 240 3.88 12.31 10.28
C ARG A 240 3.47 11.60 8.99
N ASP A 241 4.45 10.95 8.37
CA ASP A 241 4.21 10.13 7.20
C ASP A 241 3.30 8.93 7.56
N PRO A 242 2.14 8.74 6.90
CA PRO A 242 1.26 7.60 7.15
C PRO A 242 1.78 6.30 6.52
N ARG A 243 2.81 6.36 5.66
CA ARG A 243 3.41 5.19 5.02
C ARG A 243 4.15 4.33 6.06
N PRO A 244 4.18 3.01 5.89
CA PRO A 244 4.97 2.14 6.76
C PRO A 244 6.46 2.47 6.61
N GLU A 245 7.23 2.16 7.65
CA GLU A 245 8.69 2.20 7.56
C GLU A 245 9.19 1.23 6.49
N PHE A 246 10.25 1.64 5.79
CA PHE A 246 10.86 0.81 4.77
C PHE A 246 11.64 -0.34 5.42
N ILE A 247 11.18 -1.58 5.20
CA ILE A 247 11.81 -2.79 5.72
C ILE A 247 12.22 -3.68 4.55
N THR A 248 13.48 -4.09 4.52
CA THR A 248 13.97 -5.09 3.57
C THR A 248 13.79 -6.49 4.16
N ALA A 249 13.21 -7.41 3.38
CA ALA A 249 13.22 -8.83 3.75
C ALA A 249 14.67 -9.32 3.77
N THR A 250 15.12 -9.87 4.90
CA THR A 250 16.45 -10.48 4.97
C THR A 250 16.30 -11.96 4.72
N PHE A 251 16.54 -12.39 3.48
CA PHE A 251 16.55 -13.82 3.16
C PHE A 251 17.69 -14.51 3.90
N LYS A 252 17.43 -15.72 4.38
CA LYS A 252 18.43 -16.50 5.12
C LYS A 252 19.53 -16.94 4.17
N GLU A 253 20.78 -16.56 4.45
CA GLU A 253 21.94 -16.91 3.63
C GLU A 253 22.05 -18.44 3.44
N GLY A 254 22.31 -18.87 2.19
CA GLY A 254 22.49 -20.27 1.82
C GLY A 254 21.21 -21.06 1.52
N VAL A 255 20.05 -20.39 1.41
CA VAL A 255 18.78 -20.99 0.97
C VAL A 255 18.38 -20.36 -0.36
N GLU A 256 18.75 -21.01 -1.47
CA GLU A 256 18.52 -20.49 -2.84
C GLU A 256 17.68 -21.45 -3.68
N GLU A 257 17.70 -22.74 -3.35
CA GLU A 257 16.97 -23.77 -4.07
C GLU A 257 15.93 -24.46 -3.18
N ILE A 258 14.91 -25.06 -3.80
CA ILE A 258 13.87 -25.83 -3.08
C ILE A 258 14.52 -26.96 -2.25
N SER A 259 15.66 -27.49 -2.71
CA SER A 259 16.42 -28.53 -2.01
C SER A 259 17.01 -28.10 -0.67
N ASP A 260 17.19 -26.80 -0.46
CA ASP A 260 17.80 -26.26 0.76
C ASP A 260 16.76 -26.09 1.88
N LEU A 261 15.47 -26.15 1.52
CA LEU A 261 14.38 -26.03 2.46
C LEU A 261 14.22 -27.28 3.30
N ARG A 262 14.07 -27.05 4.60
CA ARG A 262 13.69 -28.09 5.57
C ARG A 262 12.37 -27.70 6.23
N PRO A 263 11.50 -28.69 6.53
CA PRO A 263 10.35 -28.45 7.38
C PRO A 263 10.75 -27.78 8.70
N ASP A 264 9.86 -26.96 9.24
CA ASP A 264 10.03 -26.12 10.43
C ASP A 264 11.01 -24.94 10.30
N MET A 265 11.66 -24.71 9.16
CA MET A 265 12.46 -23.51 8.95
C MET A 265 11.60 -22.26 8.97
N ILE A 266 12.02 -21.26 9.76
CA ILE A 266 11.44 -19.92 9.74
C ILE A 266 12.27 -19.06 8.80
N LEU A 267 11.59 -18.45 7.83
CA LEU A 267 12.17 -17.61 6.78
C LEU A 267 11.38 -16.31 6.71
N GLU A 268 12.05 -15.23 6.29
CA GLU A 268 11.37 -14.03 5.84
C GLU A 268 11.09 -14.16 4.35
N GLY A 269 9.88 -13.79 3.96
CA GLY A 269 9.46 -13.81 2.57
C GLY A 269 8.58 -12.61 2.24
N VAL A 270 8.39 -12.36 0.95
CA VAL A 270 7.56 -11.27 0.44
C VAL A 270 6.30 -11.85 -0.18
N VAL A 271 5.13 -11.34 0.20
CA VAL A 271 3.86 -11.75 -0.41
C VAL A 271 3.86 -11.32 -1.87
N THR A 272 3.82 -12.25 -2.81
CA THR A 272 3.79 -11.96 -4.24
C THR A 272 2.37 -11.67 -4.72
N ASN A 273 1.40 -12.43 -4.22
CA ASN A 273 0.00 -12.33 -4.60
C ASN A 273 -0.93 -12.79 -3.47
N VAL A 274 -2.13 -12.21 -3.42
CA VAL A 274 -3.18 -12.58 -2.46
C VAL A 274 -4.37 -13.10 -3.26
N ALA A 275 -4.81 -14.32 -2.93
CA ALA A 275 -5.98 -14.98 -3.53
C ALA A 275 -7.06 -15.18 -2.47
N ALA A 276 -8.29 -15.49 -2.89
CA ALA A 276 -9.40 -15.72 -1.95
C ALA A 276 -9.15 -16.89 -0.97
N PHE A 277 -8.28 -17.85 -1.33
CA PHE A 277 -7.99 -19.04 -0.53
C PHE A 277 -6.64 -18.97 0.23
N GLY A 278 -5.89 -17.88 0.10
CA GLY A 278 -4.57 -17.78 0.73
C GLY A 278 -3.68 -16.71 0.11
N ALA A 279 -2.40 -16.73 0.47
CA ALA A 279 -1.39 -15.82 -0.07
C ALA A 279 -0.17 -16.60 -0.57
N PHE A 280 0.38 -16.14 -1.68
CA PHE A 280 1.63 -16.65 -2.25
C PHE A 280 2.77 -15.81 -1.70
N VAL A 281 3.81 -16.47 -1.20
CA VAL A 281 4.97 -15.84 -0.55
C VAL A 281 6.24 -16.35 -1.22
N ASP A 282 7.04 -15.42 -1.71
CA ASP A 282 8.39 -15.70 -2.18
C ASP A 282 9.36 -15.67 -0.99
N ILE A 283 10.03 -16.81 -0.77
CA ILE A 283 11.03 -17.01 0.28
C ILE A 283 12.46 -17.07 -0.28
N GLY A 284 12.65 -16.71 -1.55
CA GLY A 284 13.97 -16.64 -2.20
C GLY A 284 14.44 -17.92 -2.89
N VAL A 285 13.54 -18.90 -3.09
CA VAL A 285 13.87 -20.22 -3.70
C VAL A 285 13.32 -20.42 -5.12
N HIS A 286 13.04 -19.31 -5.81
CA HIS A 286 12.51 -19.27 -7.18
C HIS A 286 11.12 -19.91 -7.38
N GLN A 287 10.46 -20.31 -6.29
CA GLN A 287 9.14 -20.91 -6.28
C GLN A 287 8.33 -20.37 -5.10
N ASP A 288 7.18 -19.78 -5.40
CA ASP A 288 6.28 -19.24 -4.38
C ASP A 288 5.72 -20.38 -3.51
N GLY A 289 5.77 -20.17 -2.20
CA GLY A 289 5.07 -20.99 -1.25
C GLY A 289 3.65 -20.48 -1.00
N LEU A 290 2.71 -21.40 -0.78
CA LEU A 290 1.33 -21.05 -0.49
C LEU A 290 1.09 -21.05 1.03
N VAL A 291 0.62 -19.91 1.55
CA VAL A 291 0.02 -19.81 2.87
C VAL A 291 -1.50 -19.89 2.70
N HIS A 292 -2.11 -20.96 3.20
CA HIS A 292 -3.56 -21.13 3.15
C HIS A 292 -4.28 -20.10 4.05
N ILE A 293 -5.53 -19.73 3.74
CA ILE A 293 -6.30 -18.71 4.49
C ILE A 293 -6.33 -18.97 6.01
N SER A 294 -6.44 -20.24 6.41
CA SER A 294 -6.46 -20.67 7.83
C SER A 294 -5.10 -20.57 8.53
N ALA A 295 -4.02 -20.40 7.76
CA ALA A 295 -2.64 -20.33 8.23
C ALA A 295 -2.07 -18.89 8.19
N LEU A 296 -2.87 -17.89 7.79
CA LEU A 296 -2.48 -16.48 7.74
C LEU A 296 -2.44 -15.81 9.12
N SER A 297 -3.32 -16.23 10.04
CA SER A 297 -3.43 -15.64 11.38
C SER A 297 -3.87 -16.68 12.41
N ASN A 298 -3.62 -16.40 13.69
CA ASN A 298 -4.17 -17.18 14.81
C ASN A 298 -5.68 -16.95 15.02
N THR A 299 -6.22 -15.87 14.43
CA THR A 299 -7.66 -15.55 14.44
C THR A 299 -8.34 -15.99 13.15
N PHE A 300 -9.66 -16.14 13.17
CA PHE A 300 -10.43 -16.48 11.97
C PHE A 300 -10.35 -15.36 10.94
N VAL A 301 -9.88 -15.70 9.73
CA VAL A 301 -9.74 -14.78 8.60
C VAL A 301 -10.84 -15.07 7.58
N LYS A 302 -11.73 -14.09 7.35
CA LYS A 302 -12.78 -14.19 6.33
C LYS A 302 -12.24 -13.85 4.93
N ASP A 303 -11.36 -12.87 4.84
CA ASP A 303 -10.77 -12.42 3.58
C ASP A 303 -9.26 -12.17 3.76
N PRO A 304 -8.39 -12.89 3.02
CA PRO A 304 -6.94 -12.73 3.08
C PRO A 304 -6.45 -11.29 2.87
N HIS A 305 -7.16 -10.48 2.07
CA HIS A 305 -6.78 -9.08 1.76
C HIS A 305 -6.81 -8.16 2.99
N THR A 306 -7.51 -8.57 4.05
CA THR A 306 -7.55 -7.82 5.32
C THR A 306 -6.31 -8.05 6.18
N VAL A 307 -5.59 -9.16 5.96
CA VAL A 307 -4.46 -9.59 6.80
C VAL A 307 -3.14 -9.34 6.09
N VAL A 308 -3.08 -9.62 4.80
CA VAL A 308 -1.86 -9.50 4.01
C VAL A 308 -2.10 -8.72 2.72
N LYS A 309 -1.06 -8.02 2.28
CA LYS A 309 -1.04 -7.29 1.00
C LYS A 309 0.12 -7.78 0.14
N ALA A 310 -0.04 -7.75 -1.18
CA ALA A 310 1.07 -7.98 -2.09
C ALA A 310 2.21 -6.97 -1.82
N GLY A 311 3.45 -7.45 -1.81
CA GLY A 311 4.66 -6.70 -1.44
C GLY A 311 4.96 -6.68 0.07
N GLN A 312 4.10 -7.24 0.93
CA GLN A 312 4.35 -7.25 2.37
C GLN A 312 5.42 -8.27 2.75
N VAL A 313 6.40 -7.85 3.55
CA VAL A 313 7.38 -8.75 4.18
C VAL A 313 6.70 -9.48 5.35
N VAL A 314 6.74 -10.81 5.33
CA VAL A 314 6.13 -11.68 6.33
C VAL A 314 7.13 -12.73 6.81
N LYS A 315 7.03 -13.09 8.10
CA LYS A 315 7.72 -14.27 8.64
C LYS A 315 6.85 -15.50 8.43
N VAL A 316 7.40 -16.49 7.76
CA VAL A 316 6.72 -17.73 7.43
C VAL A 316 7.54 -18.91 7.90
N LYS A 317 6.84 -19.99 8.24
CA LYS A 317 7.44 -21.27 8.61
C LYS A 317 7.10 -22.31 7.55
N VAL A 318 8.10 -23.08 7.14
CA VAL A 318 7.96 -24.16 6.16
C VAL A 318 7.24 -25.34 6.81
N LEU A 319 6.05 -25.70 6.31
CA LEU A 319 5.33 -26.88 6.78
C LEU A 319 5.71 -28.13 5.98
N GLU A 320 5.72 -28.01 4.67
CA GLU A 320 5.96 -29.14 3.77
C GLU A 320 6.67 -28.65 2.51
N VAL A 321 7.61 -29.45 2.02
CA VAL A 321 8.34 -29.22 0.78
C VAL A 321 8.19 -30.46 -0.08
N ASP A 322 7.64 -30.31 -1.28
CA ASP A 322 7.58 -31.34 -2.31
C ASP A 322 8.44 -30.91 -3.51
N PRO A 323 9.71 -31.34 -3.58
CA PRO A 323 10.61 -31.00 -4.68
C PRO A 323 10.14 -31.57 -6.03
N LYS A 324 9.42 -32.71 -6.04
CA LYS A 324 8.96 -33.35 -7.27
C LYS A 324 7.84 -32.53 -7.92
N ARG A 325 6.95 -31.98 -7.11
CA ARG A 325 5.84 -31.14 -7.58
C ARG A 325 6.16 -29.64 -7.57
N LYS A 326 7.35 -29.23 -7.11
CA LYS A 326 7.74 -27.83 -6.89
C LYS A 326 6.71 -27.08 -6.03
N ARG A 327 6.24 -27.71 -4.95
CA ARG A 327 5.25 -27.13 -4.04
C ARG A 327 5.87 -26.91 -2.68
N ILE A 328 5.62 -25.74 -2.12
CA ILE A 328 6.05 -25.36 -0.77
C ILE A 328 4.80 -24.91 -0.01
N ALA A 329 4.50 -25.59 1.09
CA ALA A 329 3.43 -25.21 2.00
C ALA A 329 4.01 -24.39 3.14
N LEU A 330 3.47 -23.19 3.33
CA LEU A 330 3.94 -22.24 4.33
C LEU A 330 2.83 -21.93 5.34
N THR A 331 3.22 -21.55 6.55
CA THR A 331 2.32 -21.00 7.57
C THR A 331 2.86 -19.70 8.13
N MET A 332 2.00 -18.72 8.39
CA MET A 332 2.34 -17.51 9.16
C MET A 332 2.12 -17.73 10.67
N ARG A 333 1.51 -18.85 11.05
CA ARG A 333 1.35 -19.26 12.46
C ARG A 333 2.62 -19.97 12.93
N LEU A 334 3.51 -19.22 13.56
CA LEU A 334 4.81 -19.74 14.01
C LEU A 334 4.71 -20.87 15.06
N ALA A 335 3.56 -20.98 15.74
CA ALA A 335 3.29 -22.04 16.71
C ALA A 335 2.95 -23.40 16.06
N ASP A 336 2.57 -23.41 14.78
CA ASP A 336 2.25 -24.65 14.08
C ASP A 336 3.55 -25.35 13.67
N SER A 337 3.64 -26.66 13.88
CA SER A 337 4.80 -27.48 13.47
C SER A 337 4.49 -28.29 12.24
N ALA A 338 5.52 -28.56 11.43
CA ALA A 338 5.43 -29.45 10.29
C ALA A 338 4.92 -30.84 10.75
N PRO A 339 4.03 -31.49 9.99
CA PRO A 339 3.61 -32.85 10.29
C PRO A 339 4.82 -33.77 10.26
N GLN A 340 5.11 -34.47 11.37
CA GLN A 340 6.19 -35.46 11.41
C GLN A 340 5.91 -36.58 10.41
N ALA A 341 6.91 -36.92 9.60
CA ALA A 341 6.85 -38.05 8.67
C ALA A 341 6.64 -39.36 9.47
N GLY A 342 5.39 -39.77 9.61
CA GLY A 342 4.99 -40.94 10.40
C GLY A 342 3.60 -40.82 11.05
N SER A 343 3.08 -39.60 11.25
CA SER A 343 1.70 -39.42 11.69
C SER A 343 0.76 -39.44 10.49
N ARG A 344 0.17 -40.61 10.22
CA ARG A 344 -1.14 -40.68 9.55
C ARG A 344 -2.05 -39.62 10.20
N PRO A 345 -2.89 -38.90 9.44
CA PRO A 345 -3.95 -38.13 10.07
C PRO A 345 -4.76 -39.13 10.90
N GLU A 346 -4.76 -38.97 12.23
CA GLU A 346 -5.82 -39.55 13.02
C GLU A 346 -7.09 -38.93 12.45
N GLN A 347 -7.81 -39.72 11.65
CA GLN A 347 -9.25 -39.59 11.57
C GLN A 347 -9.73 -39.58 13.01
N ARG A 348 -9.97 -38.39 13.53
CA ARG A 348 -10.78 -38.18 14.72
C ARG A 348 -12.15 -38.69 14.33
N GLY A 349 -12.31 -40.00 14.50
CA GLY A 349 -13.52 -40.72 14.21
C GLY A 349 -14.57 -40.20 15.17
N ASP A 350 -15.41 -39.31 14.66
CA ASP A 350 -16.67 -38.98 15.28
C ASP A 350 -17.61 -40.19 15.11
N ARG A 351 -17.29 -41.25 15.87
CA ARG A 351 -18.14 -42.43 16.05
C ARG A 351 -19.03 -42.16 17.25
N THR A 352 -19.96 -41.22 17.13
CA THR A 352 -21.10 -41.18 18.05
C THR A 352 -22.42 -40.70 17.46
N ASP A 353 -22.58 -40.61 16.14
CA ASP A 353 -23.90 -40.31 15.52
C ASP A 353 -24.34 -41.23 14.37
N ALA A 354 -23.66 -42.37 14.18
CA ALA A 354 -23.99 -43.34 13.12
C ALA A 354 -24.87 -44.55 13.57
N LYS A 355 -25.45 -44.51 14.79
CA LYS A 355 -26.35 -45.59 15.29
C LYS A 355 -27.79 -45.18 15.58
N ARG A 356 -28.18 -43.92 15.30
CA ARG A 356 -29.59 -43.48 15.43
C ARG A 356 -30.33 -43.19 14.12
N VAL A 357 -29.65 -43.22 12.97
CA VAL A 357 -30.28 -42.93 11.66
C VAL A 357 -30.61 -44.20 10.84
N ALA A 358 -30.05 -45.36 11.20
CA ALA A 358 -30.28 -46.62 10.48
C ALA A 358 -31.58 -47.37 10.84
N GLN A 359 -32.44 -46.81 11.71
CA GLN A 359 -33.70 -47.42 12.13
C GLN A 359 -34.96 -46.61 11.72
N HIS A 360 -34.82 -45.58 10.88
CA HIS A 360 -35.95 -44.78 10.37
C HIS A 360 -36.00 -44.64 8.83
N GLN A 361 -35.20 -45.38 8.06
CA GLN A 361 -35.22 -45.36 6.58
C GLN A 361 -35.72 -46.68 5.95
N ARG A 362 -36.54 -47.45 6.66
CA ARG A 362 -37.22 -48.64 6.10
C ARG A 362 -38.74 -48.53 6.00
N GLN A 363 -39.31 -47.37 6.28
CA GLN A 363 -40.68 -47.02 5.93
C GLN A 363 -40.64 -45.76 5.06
N GLU A 364 -41.51 -45.72 4.05
CA GLU A 364 -41.64 -44.68 3.02
C GLU A 364 -40.76 -44.83 1.77
N ARG A 365 -40.92 -45.98 1.09
CA ARG A 365 -40.93 -45.98 -0.40
C ARG A 365 -42.38 -45.89 -0.86
N SER A 366 -42.84 -44.68 -1.17
CA SER A 366 -44.08 -44.46 -1.93
C SER A 366 -43.99 -43.13 -2.70
N ALA A 367 -43.95 -43.26 -4.03
CA ALA A 367 -44.24 -42.30 -5.09
C ALA A 367 -43.40 -40.98 -5.20
N PRO A 368 -42.90 -40.62 -6.40
CA PRO A 368 -42.30 -39.32 -6.64
C PRO A 368 -43.38 -38.25 -6.93
N PRO A 369 -43.33 -37.06 -6.30
CA PRO A 369 -44.13 -35.93 -6.76
C PRO A 369 -43.40 -35.16 -7.87
N SER A 370 -44.14 -34.97 -8.95
CA SER A 370 -43.95 -34.03 -10.04
C SER A 370 -43.98 -32.58 -9.55
N ASN A 371 -43.03 -31.75 -10.00
CA ASN A 371 -43.26 -30.37 -10.46
C ASN A 371 -41.92 -29.64 -10.64
N ASN A 372 -41.45 -29.53 -11.89
CA ASN A 372 -40.48 -28.51 -12.29
C ASN A 372 -41.03 -27.79 -13.52
N ALA A 373 -41.53 -26.57 -13.33
CA ALA A 373 -42.16 -25.72 -14.35
C ALA A 373 -41.28 -25.39 -15.57
N MET A 374 -39.98 -25.66 -15.50
CA MET A 374 -39.03 -25.50 -16.61
C MET A 374 -39.07 -26.68 -17.60
N ALA A 375 -39.47 -27.88 -17.15
CA ALA A 375 -39.57 -29.07 -18.00
C ALA A 375 -40.78 -29.01 -18.95
N ASP A 376 -41.89 -28.43 -18.51
CA ASP A 376 -43.10 -28.25 -19.33
C ASP A 376 -42.94 -27.18 -20.43
N ALA A 377 -42.05 -26.21 -20.23
CA ALA A 377 -41.74 -25.18 -21.23
C ALA A 377 -40.92 -25.74 -22.41
N PHE A 378 -40.02 -26.70 -22.16
CA PHE A 378 -39.22 -27.34 -23.21
C PHE A 378 -39.99 -28.41 -23.99
N ALA A 379 -41.01 -29.04 -23.40
CA ALA A 379 -41.85 -30.02 -24.09
C ALA A 379 -42.78 -29.39 -25.14
N LYS A 380 -43.23 -28.14 -24.95
CA LYS A 380 -44.11 -27.42 -25.88
C LYS A 380 -43.42 -26.87 -27.15
N LEU A 381 -42.09 -26.88 -27.20
CA LEU A 381 -41.30 -26.40 -28.35
C LEU A 381 -40.80 -27.52 -29.29
N ARG A 382 -40.96 -28.80 -28.91
CA ARG A 382 -40.57 -29.96 -29.73
C ARG A 382 -41.73 -30.63 -30.48
N GLY A 383 -42.93 -30.04 -30.44
CA GLY A 383 -44.11 -30.56 -31.12
C GLY A 383 -44.80 -29.50 -31.97
N LYS A 384 -44.15 -29.08 -33.06
CA LYS A 384 -44.80 -28.53 -34.26
C LYS A 384 -44.00 -28.94 -35.49
#